data_AF-A0A258SCQ2-F1
#
_entry.id   AF-A0A258SCQ2-F1
#
_cell.length_a   1.000
_cell.length_b   1.000
_cell.length_c   1.000
_cell.angle_alpha   90.00
_cell.angle_beta   90.00
_cell.angle_gamma   90.00
#
_symmetry.space_group_name_H-M   'P 1'
#
loop_
_entity.id
_entity.type
_entity.pdbx_description
1 polymer ?
#
loop_
_entity_poly.entity_id
_entity_poly.type
_entity_poly.pdbx_seq_one_letter_code
_entity_poly.pdbx_strand_id
1 'polypeptide(L)' 'MMQAGLWGGAVTALAIALFSGWRDWRRARRDNLDSIGIVDWPTVQMLALIMAVILASLGFKA' A
#
# COMPACT_ATOMS: atom_id res chain seq x y z
N MET A 1 3.16 9.42 23.27
CA MET A 1 1.95 9.49 22.42
C MET A 1 2.28 9.55 20.92
N MET A 2 3.32 10.28 20.47
CA MET A 2 3.69 10.39 19.05
C MET A 2 4.16 9.08 18.39
N GLN A 3 4.89 8.22 19.09
CA GLN A 3 5.35 6.94 18.52
C GLN A 3 4.19 5.99 18.15
N ALA A 4 3.11 5.96 18.95
CA ALA A 4 1.93 5.14 18.64
C ALA A 4 1.24 5.58 17.33
N GLY A 5 1.24 6.88 17.03
CA GLY A 5 0.71 7.41 15.77
C GLY A 5 1.57 7.02 14.56
N LEU A 6 2.89 7.05 14.71
CA LEU A 6 3.83 6.67 13.64
C LEU A 6 3.74 5.17 13.31
N TRP A 7 3.75 4.31 14.34
CA TRP A 7 3.58 2.87 14.17
C TRP A 7 2.18 2.51 13.64
N GLY A 8 1.12 3.17 14.13
CA GLY A 8 -0.23 3.00 13.61
C GLY A 8 -0.36 3.39 12.13
N GLY A 9 0.25 4.50 11.73
CA GLY A 9 0.33 4.93 10.34
C GLY A 9 1.11 3.94 9.46
N ALA A 10 2.26 3.44 9.95
CA ALA A 10 3.07 2.47 9.22
C ALA A 10 2.32 1.14 8.99
N VAL A 11 1.63 0.62 10.00
CA VAL A 11 0.81 -0.60 9.87
C VAL A 11 -0.34 -0.40 8.88
N THR A 12 -0.99 0.78 8.93
CA THR A 12 -2.08 1.10 8.00
C THR A 12 -1.58 1.21 6.56
N ALA A 13 -0.44 1.86 6.34
CA ALA A 13 0.19 1.96 5.02
C ALA A 13 0.60 0.58 4.47
N LEU A 14 1.14 -0.30 5.33
CA LEU A 14 1.44 -1.69 4.96
C LEU A 14 0.17 -2.48 4.59
N ALA A 15 -0.91 -2.33 5.36
CA ALA A 15 -2.18 -2.98 5.05
C ALA A 15 -2.74 -2.53 3.69
N ILE A 16 -2.65 -1.23 3.37
CA ILE A 16 -3.06 -0.68 2.08
C ILE A 16 -2.16 -1.21 0.95
N ALA A 17 -0.84 -1.29 1.16
CA ALA A 17 0.09 -1.84 0.17
C ALA A 17 -0.21 -3.31 -0.16
N LEU A 18 -0.44 -4.13 0.87
CA LEU A 18 -0.83 -5.53 0.71
C LEU A 18 -2.19 -5.67 0.01
N PHE A 19 -3.17 -4.84 0.39
CA PHE A 19 -4.49 -4.86 -0.24
C PHE A 19 -4.45 -4.43 -1.71
N SER A 20 -3.62 -3.43 -2.05
CA SER A 20 -3.42 -2.99 -3.43
C SER A 20 -2.77 -4.09 -4.28
N GLY A 21 -1.70 -4.71 -3.78
CA GLY A 21 -1.05 -5.84 -4.46
C GLY A 21 -1.95 -7.06 -4.59
N TRP A 22 -2.78 -7.36 -3.58
CA TRP A 22 -3.75 -8.45 -3.66
C TRP A 22 -4.87 -8.17 -4.66
N ARG A 23 -5.35 -6.92 -4.75
CA ARG A 23 -6.32 -6.50 -5.77
C ARG A 23 -5.74 -6.60 -7.17
N ASP A 24 -4.48 -6.22 -7.36
CA ASP A 24 -3.79 -6.35 -8.64
C ASP A 24 -3.58 -7.82 -9.02
N TRP A 25 -3.12 -8.65 -8.08
CA TRP A 25 -2.99 -10.10 -8.30
C TRP A 25 -4.34 -10.77 -8.59
N ARG A 26 -5.40 -10.37 -7.89
CA ARG A 26 -6.77 -10.84 -8.14
C ARG A 26 -7.27 -10.39 -9.52
N ARG A 27 -6.86 -9.20 -9.98
CA ARG A 27 -7.20 -8.65 -11.29
C ARG A 27 -6.42 -9.33 -12.41
N ALA A 28 -5.14 -9.63 -12.21
CA ALA A 28 -4.30 -10.43 -13.09
C ALA A 28 -4.82 -11.87 -13.24
N ARG A 29 -5.51 -12.38 -12.21
CA ARG A 29 -6.20 -13.69 -12.25
C ARG A 29 -7.60 -13.65 -12.86
N ARG A 30 -8.08 -12.49 -13.35
CA ARG A 30 -9.35 -12.37 -14.08
C ARG A 30 -9.10 -12.39 -15.59
N ASP A 31 -9.86 -13.23 -16.27
CA ASP A 31 -9.86 -13.50 -17.72
C ASP A 31 -10.28 -12.31 -18.61
N ASN A 32 -10.56 -11.13 -18.03
CA ASN A 32 -11.17 -10.01 -18.75
C ASN A 32 -10.25 -8.78 -18.72
N LEU A 33 -9.27 -8.80 -19.63
CA LEU A 33 -8.24 -7.76 -19.82
C LEU A 33 -8.81 -6.43 -20.34
N ASP A 34 -10.04 -6.45 -20.87
CA ASP A 34 -10.69 -5.31 -21.55
C ASP A 34 -11.54 -4.43 -20.61
N SER A 35 -11.57 -4.75 -19.31
CA SER A 35 -12.17 -3.84 -18.32
C SER A 35 -11.24 -2.66 -18.08
N ILE A 36 -11.60 -1.48 -18.59
CA ILE A 36 -10.87 -0.22 -18.38
C ILE A 36 -10.50 -0.09 -16.90
N GLY A 37 -9.20 -0.17 -16.61
CA GLY A 37 -8.66 0.09 -15.29
C GLY A 37 -8.77 1.54 -14.93
N ILE A 38 -9.86 1.92 -14.28
CA ILE A 38 -10.04 3.25 -13.70
C ILE A 38 -8.93 3.55 -12.68
N VAL A 39 -8.42 2.52 -12.00
CA VAL A 39 -7.37 2.65 -10.98
C VAL A 39 -6.17 1.79 -11.36
N ASP A 40 -5.02 2.44 -11.44
CA ASP A 40 -3.70 1.83 -11.59
C ASP A 40 -3.22 1.31 -10.22
N TRP A 41 -3.56 0.04 -9.93
CA TRP A 41 -3.23 -0.64 -8.68
C TRP A 41 -1.71 -0.77 -8.42
N PRO A 42 -0.85 -1.03 -9.44
CA PRO A 42 0.60 -0.94 -9.28
C PRO A 42 1.07 0.42 -8.75
N THR A 43 0.54 1.52 -9.30
CA THR A 43 0.89 2.88 -8.84
C THR A 43 0.44 3.13 -7.40
N VAL A 44 -0.77 2.68 -7.02
CA VAL A 44 -1.24 2.76 -5.63
C VAL A 44 -0.39 1.91 -4.68
N GLN A 45 0.04 0.72 -5.11
CA GLN A 45 0.89 -0.16 -4.31
C GLN A 45 2.27 0.48 -4.09
N MET A 46 2.88 1.03 -5.13
CA MET A 46 4.15 1.75 -5.04
C MET A 46 4.06 2.94 -4.06
N LEU A 47 3.03 3.79 -4.19
CA LEU A 47 2.82 4.92 -3.27
C LEU A 47 2.62 4.47 -1.82
N ALA A 48 1.85 3.39 -1.60
CA ALA A 48 1.63 2.85 -0.27
C ALA A 48 2.91 2.27 0.36
N LEU A 49 3.74 1.59 -0.43
CA LEU A 49 5.05 1.09 0.03
C LEU A 49 6.01 2.24 0.37
N ILE A 50 6.06 3.29 -0.46
CA ILE A 50 6.89 4.48 -0.19
C ILE A 50 6.46 5.12 1.14
N MET A 51 5.16 5.32 1.35
CA MET A 51 4.64 5.87 2.61
C MET A 51 4.94 4.96 3.81
N ALA A 52 4.81 3.65 3.66
CA ALA A 52 5.14 2.69 4.71
C ALA A 52 6.62 2.78 5.12
N VAL A 53 7.53 2.86 4.14
CA VAL A 53 8.97 2.99 4.41
C VAL A 53 9.30 4.33 5.08
N ILE A 54 8.69 5.44 4.65
CA ILE A 54 8.89 6.75 5.28
C ILE A 54 8.44 6.71 6.75
N LEU A 55 7.24 6.21 7.02
CA LEU A 55 6.69 6.14 8.37
C LEU A 55 7.50 5.20 9.27
N ALA A 56 7.92 4.05 8.75
CA ALA A 56 8.79 3.12 9.47
C ALA A 56 10.16 3.76 9.78
N SER A 57 10.77 4.43 8.81
CA SER A 57 12.07 5.10 8.99
C SER A 57 12.01 6.22 10.03
N LEU A 58 10.92 6.99 10.05
CA LEU A 58 10.66 8.00 11.08
C LEU A 58 10.44 7.36 12.45
N GLY A 59 9.74 6.22 12.51
CA GLY A 59 9.53 5.47 13.75
C GLY A 59 10.80 4.84 14.32
N PHE A 60 11.73 4.41 13.48
CA PHE A 60 13.05 3.90 13.90
C PHE A 60 14.02 4.99 14.35
N LYS A 61 13.90 6.19 13.78
CA LYS A 61 14.71 7.36 14.18
C LYS A 61 14.20 8.03 15.46
N ALA A 62 12.90 7.91 15.76
CA ALA A 62 12.24 8.50 16.93
C ALA A 62 12.38 7.63 18.20
#